data_AF-A0AA37QE29-F1
#
_entry.id   AF-A0AA37QE29-F1
#
_cell.length_a   1.000
_cell.length_b   1.000
_cell.length_c   1.000
_cell.angle_alpha   90.00
_cell.angle_beta   90.00
_cell.angle_gamma   90.00
#
_symmetry.space_group_name_H-M   'P 1'
#
loop_
_entity.id
_entity.type
_entity.pdbx_description
1 polymer ?
#
loop_
_entity_poly.entity_id
_entity_poly.type
_entity_poly.pdbx_seq_one_letter_code
_entity_poly.pdbx_strand_id
1 'polypeptide(L)' 'MVGKKIRAYREFRGYSQIQLAELSGINVGTIRKYELEIRNPKPDQLEKIATA' A
#
# COMPACT_ATOMS: atom_id res chain seq x y z
N MET A 1 -12.47 -5.06 -0.99
CA MET A 1 -12.03 -3.77 -0.42
C MET A 1 -10.57 -3.53 -0.78
N VAL A 2 -10.20 -2.29 -1.11
CA VAL A 2 -8.88 -1.95 -1.69
C VAL A 2 -7.72 -2.23 -0.72
N GLY A 3 -7.90 -1.98 0.58
CA GLY A 3 -6.90 -2.23 1.61
C GLY A 3 -6.41 -3.67 1.68
N LYS A 4 -7.34 -4.62 1.68
CA LYS A 4 -7.02 -6.07 1.64
C LYS A 4 -6.24 -6.47 0.39
N LYS A 5 -6.54 -5.87 -0.77
CA LYS A 5 -5.80 -6.15 -2.01
C LYS A 5 -4.36 -5.65 -1.92
N ILE A 6 -4.16 -4.43 -1.40
CA ILE A 6 -2.81 -3.87 -1.19
C ILE A 6 -1.99 -4.80 -0.31
N ARG A 7 -2.55 -5.23 0.83
CA ARG A 7 -1.88 -6.18 1.72
C ARG A 7 -1.54 -7.49 1.04
N ALA A 8 -2.50 -8.07 0.31
CA ALA A 8 -2.30 -9.35 -0.38
C ALA A 8 -1.19 -9.25 -1.44
N TYR A 9 -1.16 -8.19 -2.25
CA TYR A 9 -0.11 -7.98 -3.25
C TYR A 9 1.25 -7.69 -2.61
N ARG A 10 1.27 -6.93 -1.52
CA ARG A 10 2.48 -6.66 -0.75
C ARG A 10 3.09 -7.97 -0.23
N GLU A 11 2.28 -8.80 0.41
CA GLU A 11 2.70 -10.10 0.94
C GLU A 11 3.10 -11.07 -0.19
N PHE A 12 2.38 -11.06 -1.31
CA PHE A 12 2.70 -11.86 -2.50
C PHE A 12 4.06 -11.49 -3.12
N ARG A 13 4.41 -10.20 -3.14
CA ARG A 13 5.72 -9.69 -3.57
C ARG A 13 6.83 -9.91 -2.51
N GLY A 14 6.48 -10.34 -1.30
CA GLY A 14 7.42 -10.49 -0.19
C GLY A 14 7.86 -9.18 0.45
N TYR A 15 7.12 -8.08 0.24
CA TYR A 15 7.48 -6.76 0.76
C TYR A 15 6.96 -6.55 2.19
N SER A 16 7.76 -5.88 3.01
CA SER A 16 7.29 -5.28 4.26
C SER A 16 6.49 -3.98 3.98
N GLN A 17 5.71 -3.52 4.96
CA GLN A 17 5.02 -2.22 4.84
C GLN A 17 6.01 -1.06 4.63
N ILE A 18 7.24 -1.18 5.14
CA ILE A 18 8.33 -0.21 4.97
C ILE A 18 8.86 -0.24 3.54
N GLN A 19 9.13 -1.43 3.01
CA GLN A 19 9.62 -1.57 1.63
C GLN A 19 8.58 -1.07 0.62
N LEU A 20 7.31 -1.44 0.78
CA LEU A 20 6.26 -0.94 -0.10
C LEU A 20 6.15 0.59 -0.03
N ALA A 21 6.26 1.17 1.16
CA ALA A 21 6.26 2.61 1.37
C ALA A 21 7.44 3.31 0.69
N GLU A 22 8.65 2.77 0.82
CA GLU A 22 9.85 3.31 0.16
C GLU A 22 9.73 3.24 -1.37
N LEU A 23 9.33 2.08 -1.91
CA LEU A 23 9.16 1.87 -3.36
C LEU A 23 8.06 2.76 -3.95
N SER A 24 6.93 2.91 -3.26
CA SER A 24 5.81 3.75 -3.71
C SER A 24 6.00 5.23 -3.40
N GLY A 25 7.00 5.61 -2.60
CA GLY A 25 7.18 6.97 -2.09
C GLY A 25 6.04 7.43 -1.18
N ILE A 26 5.37 6.49 -0.52
CA ILE A 26 4.23 6.74 0.38
C ILE A 26 4.69 6.53 1.82
N ASN A 27 4.19 7.32 2.75
CA ASN A 27 4.51 7.10 4.16
C ASN A 27 3.95 5.74 4.66
N VAL A 28 4.77 4.98 5.40
CA VAL A 28 4.40 3.68 6.02
C VAL A 28 3.10 3.75 6.81
N GLY A 29 2.89 4.80 7.60
CA GLY A 29 1.67 4.99 8.38
C GLY A 29 0.44 5.15 7.49
N THR A 30 0.61 5.65 6.27
CA THR A 30 -0.47 5.76 5.27
C THR A 30 -0.78 4.42 4.62
N ILE A 31 0.25 3.66 4.22
CA ILE A 31 0.10 2.26 3.75
C ILE A 31 -0.67 1.44 4.78
N ARG A 32 -0.29 1.52 6.07
CA ARG A 32 -0.97 0.81 7.15
C ARG A 32 -2.44 1.23 7.29
N LYS A 33 -2.76 2.52 7.18
CA LYS A 33 -4.16 3.01 7.21
C LYS A 33 -4.98 2.50 6.04
N TYR A 34 -4.37 2.35 4.85
CA TYR A 34 -5.02 1.75 3.69
C TYR A 34 -5.28 0.26 3.91
N GLU A 35 -4.29 -0.51 4.37
CA GLU A 35 -4.45 -1.93 4.66
C GLU A 35 -5.48 -2.22 5.76
N LEU A 36 -5.60 -1.32 6.75
CA LEU A 36 -6.59 -1.38 7.82
C LEU A 36 -7.98 -0.86 7.41
N GLU A 37 -8.17 -0.43 6.17
CA GLU A 37 -9.44 0.12 5.65
C GLU A 37 -9.93 1.37 6.41
N ILE A 38 -9.06 2.00 7.20
CA ILE A 38 -9.33 3.26 7.92
C ILE A 38 -9.44 4.41 6.93
N ARG A 39 -8.72 4.33 5.81
CA ARG A 39 -8.71 5.34 4.76
C ARG A 39 -8.67 4.68 3.39
N ASN A 40 -9.34 5.28 2.41
CA ASN A 40 -9.21 4.86 1.02
C ASN A 40 -8.06 5.60 0.33
N PRO A 41 -7.17 4.90 -0.40
CA PRO A 41 -6.17 5.54 -1.24
C PRO A 41 -6.83 6.31 -2.38
N LYS A 42 -6.23 7.45 -2.74
CA LYS A 42 -6.58 8.16 -3.98
C LYS A 42 -6.06 7.37 -5.20
N PRO A 43 -6.64 7.56 -6.39
CA PRO A 43 -6.15 6.93 -7.62
C PRO A 43 -4.63 7.09 -7.82
N ASP A 44 -4.09 8.29 -7.64
CA ASP A 44 -2.65 8.56 -7.79
C ASP A 44 -1.78 7.74 -6.81
N GLN A 45 -2.27 7.52 -5.59
CA GLN A 45 -1.57 6.72 -4.57
C GLN A 45 -1.67 5.23 -4.88
N LEU A 46 -2.80 4.80 -5.44
CA LEU A 46 -3.00 3.45 -5.93
C LEU A 46 -2.03 3.12 -7.08
N GLU A 47 -1.85 4.04 -8.03
CA GLU A 47 -0.87 3.86 -9.11
C GLU A 47 0.55 3.74 -8.57
N LYS A 48 0.95 4.58 -7.61
CA LYS A 48 2.26 4.47 -6.95
C LYS A 48 2.47 3.13 -6.25
N ILE A 49 1.45 2.60 -5.57
CA ILE A 49 1.50 1.28 -4.92
C ILE A 49 1.54 0.15 -5.95
N ALA A 50 0.86 0.32 -7.09
CA ALA A 50 0.83 -0.67 -8.16
C ALA A 50 2.15 -0.70 -8.98
N THR A 51 2.87 0.42 -8.99
CA THR A 51 4.15 0.58 -9.71
C THR A 51 5.37 0.20 -8.85
N ALA A 52 5.17 0.08 -7.54
CA ALA A 52 6.13 -0.44 -6.57
C ALA A 52 6.30 -1.97 -6.67
#